data_AF-A0A365ZD20-F1
#
_entry.id   AF-A0A365ZD20-F1
#
_cell.length_a   1.000
_cell.length_b   1.000
_cell.length_c   1.000
_cell.angle_alpha   90.00
_cell.angle_beta   90.00
_cell.angle_gamma   90.00
#
_symmetry.space_group_name_H-M   'P 1'
#
loop_
_entity.id
_entity.type
_entity.pdbx_description
1 polymer ?
#
loop_
_entity_poly.entity_id
_entity_poly.type
_entity_poly.pdbx_seq_one_letter_code
_entity_poly.pdbx_strand_id
1 'polypeptide(L)' 'MDDFDMGWRMTFEARRSGERGWYVVDPVGSLVHVPGEDGHPRAAFFGEDRAAAEGLAARLNAQPDEHM' A
#
# COMPACT_ATOMS: atom_id res chain seq x y z
N MET A 1 22.71 -20.07 -7.83
CA MET A 1 22.62 -19.22 -9.03
C MET A 1 21.42 -19.64 -9.84
N ASP A 2 20.45 -18.85 -10.23
CA ASP A 2 20.03 -17.47 -9.96
C ASP A 2 18.67 -17.44 -10.65
N ASP A 3 17.57 -17.42 -9.90
CA ASP A 3 16.29 -16.84 -10.33
C ASP A 3 15.44 -16.60 -9.07
N PHE A 4 16.03 -15.91 -8.09
CA PHE A 4 15.26 -14.86 -7.43
C PHE A 4 14.98 -13.83 -8.53
N ASP A 5 14.01 -14.09 -9.39
CA ASP A 5 13.20 -13.04 -9.97
C ASP A 5 12.22 -12.72 -8.82
N MET A 6 12.46 -11.80 -7.88
CA MET A 6 13.08 -10.47 -7.95
C MET A 6 12.77 -9.69 -9.23
N GLY A 7 11.75 -10.11 -9.97
CA GLY A 7 10.68 -9.21 -10.38
C GLY A 7 10.10 -8.61 -9.11
N TRP A 8 10.81 -7.60 -8.60
CA TRP A 8 10.41 -6.65 -7.58
C TRP A 8 9.10 -5.99 -8.02
N ARG A 9 8.01 -6.74 -7.94
CA ARG A 9 6.68 -6.20 -8.02
C ARG A 9 6.54 -5.44 -6.71
N MET A 10 6.74 -4.12 -6.79
CA MET A 10 6.39 -3.12 -5.76
C MET A 10 4.89 -3.12 -5.51
N THR A 11 4.30 -4.29 -5.24
CA THR A 11 2.87 -4.42 -5.21
C THR A 11 2.36 -4.16 -3.83
N PHE A 12 1.74 -2.99 -3.68
CA PHE A 12 1.00 -2.63 -2.48
C PHE A 12 -0.18 -3.57 -2.30
N GLU A 13 -0.39 -4.07 -1.08
CA GLU A 13 -1.45 -5.02 -0.74
C GLU A 13 -2.42 -4.41 0.27
N ALA A 14 -3.72 -4.47 -0.03
CA ALA A 14 -4.77 -4.13 0.93
C ALA A 14 -5.00 -5.33 1.87
N ARG A 15 -4.67 -5.16 3.15
CA ARG A 15 -4.83 -6.18 4.19
C ARG A 15 -5.88 -5.77 5.20
N ARG A 16 -6.64 -6.75 5.71
CA ARG A 16 -7.61 -6.56 6.79
C ARG A 16 -7.03 -7.07 8.11
N SER A 17 -7.11 -6.25 9.15
CA SER A 17 -6.92 -6.65 10.54
C SER A 17 -8.29 -6.75 11.19
N GLY A 18 -8.54 -7.82 11.93
CA GLY A 18 -9.81 -8.01 12.65
C GLY A 18 -10.07 -6.94 13.71
N GLU A 19 -9.01 -6.36 14.29
CA GLU A 19 -9.11 -5.39 15.37
C GLU A 19 -9.13 -3.94 14.89
N ARG A 20 -8.55 -3.69 13.72
CA ARG A 20 -8.35 -2.33 13.21
C ARG A 20 -9.13 -2.08 11.91
N GLY A 21 -9.25 -3.07 11.02
CA GLY A 21 -9.90 -2.91 9.72
C GLY A 21 -8.90 -3.00 8.56
N TRP A 22 -9.25 -2.44 7.41
CA TRP A 22 -8.49 -2.44 6.18
C TRP A 22 -7.38 -1.39 6.19
N TYR A 23 -6.21 -1.79 5.74
CA TYR A 23 -5.03 -0.95 5.59
C TYR A 23 -4.21 -1.41 4.39
N VAL A 24 -3.34 -0.54 3.88
CA VAL A 24 -2.44 -0.89 2.79
C VAL A 24 -1.03 -1.08 3.33
N VAL A 25 -0.40 -2.18 2.93
CA VAL A 25 1.01 -2.47 3.19
C VAL A 25 1.83 -2.39 1.92
N ASP A 26 3.07 -1.97 2.06
CA ASP A 26 4.06 -1.97 0.99
C ASP A 26 4.63 -3.40 0.80
N PRO A 27 5.34 -3.70 -0.29
CA PRO A 27 5.90 -5.03 -0.57
C PRO A 27 6.86 -5.56 0.50
N VAL A 28 7.49 -4.71 1.31
CA VAL A 28 8.31 -5.14 2.46
C VAL A 28 7.49 -5.41 3.72
N GLY A 29 6.17 -5.24 3.65
CA GLY A 29 5.23 -5.49 4.73
C GLY A 29 5.10 -4.35 5.74
N SER A 30 5.61 -3.15 5.45
CA SER A 30 5.39 -1.96 6.27
C SER A 30 4.08 -1.28 5.89
N LEU A 31 3.50 -0.55 6.83
CA LEU A 31 2.28 0.19 6.56
C LEU A 31 2.58 1.36 5.63
N VAL A 32 1.80 1.51 4.56
CA VAL A 32 1.92 2.66 3.68
C VAL A 32 1.49 3.91 4.43
N HIS A 33 2.30 4.96 4.33
CA HIS A 33 1.93 6.29 4.80
C HIS A 33 1.55 7.16 3.61
N VAL A 34 0.30 7.61 3.59
CA VAL A 34 -0.17 8.59 2.61
C VAL A 34 -0.04 10.00 3.19
N PRO A 35 0.36 10.99 2.39
CA PRO A 35 0.33 12.38 2.84
C PRO A 35 -1.13 12.76 3.15
N GLY A 36 -1.40 13.11 4.41
CA GLY A 36 -2.70 13.67 4.79
C GLY A 36 -2.85 15.08 4.24
N GLU A 37 -4.10 15.56 4.11
CA GLU A 37 -4.38 16.95 3.73
C GLU A 37 -3.72 17.98 4.67
N ASP A 38 -3.50 17.59 5.94
CA ASP A 38 -2.78 18.37 6.95
C ASP A 38 -1.24 18.43 6.72
N GLY A 39 -0.72 17.82 5.65
CA GLY A 39 0.72 17.71 5.38
C GLY A 39 1.45 16.71 6.27
N HIS A 40 0.75 16.06 7.21
CA HIS A 40 1.30 14.99 8.04
C HIS A 40 1.07 13.62 7.40
N PRO A 41 2.11 12.77 7.30
CA PRO A 41 1.94 11.41 6.81
C PRO A 41 1.03 10.63 7.78
N ARG A 42 -0.06 10.07 7.25
CA ARG A 42 -0.97 9.19 8.00
C ARG A 42 -0.87 7.78 7.46
N ALA A 43 -1.01 6.83 8.38
CA ALA A 43 -1.26 5.43 8.03
C ALA A 43 -2.41 5.34 7.02
N ALA A 44 -2.19 4.62 5.92
CA ALA A 44 -3.18 4.29 4.90
C ALA A 44 -4.21 3.30 5.45
N PHE A 45 -5.02 3.80 6.38
CA PHE A 45 -5.93 3.04 7.19
C PHE A 45 -7.36 3.49 6.91
N PHE A 46 -8.19 2.53 6.52
CA PHE A 46 -9.53 2.78 6.00
C PHE A 46 -10.64 2.19 6.87
N GLY A 47 -10.30 1.58 8.03
CA GLY A 47 -11.30 0.99 8.92
C GLY A 47 -12.10 -0.11 8.23
N GLU A 48 -13.42 -0.02 8.14
CA GLU A 48 -14.23 -1.05 7.44
C GLU A 48 -14.26 -0.89 5.91
N ASP A 49 -13.67 0.19 5.38
CA ASP A 49 -13.77 0.56 3.98
C ASP A 49 -12.78 -0.19 3.10
N ARG A 50 -13.18 -1.40 2.69
CA ARG A 50 -12.41 -2.28 1.82
C ARG A 50 -12.10 -1.62 0.48
N ALA A 51 -13.11 -0.99 -0.14
CA ALA A 51 -12.98 -0.41 -1.48
C ALA A 51 -11.96 0.73 -1.50
N ALA A 52 -11.89 1.53 -0.43
CA ALA A 52 -10.88 2.57 -0.31
C ALA A 52 -9.46 1.99 -0.18
N ALA A 53 -9.29 0.91 0.60
CA ALA A 53 -7.99 0.24 0.74
C ALA A 53 -7.53 -0.43 -0.57
N GLU A 54 -8.42 -1.16 -1.25
CA GLU A 54 -8.13 -1.77 -2.55
C GLU A 54 -7.89 -0.72 -3.62
N GLY A 55 -8.67 0.37 -3.61
CA GLY A 55 -8.51 1.50 -4.53
C GLY A 55 -7.16 2.21 -4.36
N LEU A 56 -6.72 2.42 -3.12
CA LEU A 56 -5.40 2.99 -2.85
C LEU A 56 -4.30 2.03 -3.28
N ALA A 57 -4.39 0.75 -2.92
CA ALA A 57 -3.42 -0.26 -3.34
C ALA A 57 -3.31 -0.30 -4.87
N ALA A 58 -4.43 -0.40 -5.59
CA ALA A 58 -4.46 -0.40 -7.05
C ALA A 58 -3.88 0.91 -7.64
N ARG A 59 -4.19 2.07 -7.06
CA ARG A 59 -3.64 3.35 -7.49
C ARG A 59 -2.13 3.43 -7.30
N LEU A 60 -1.61 3.01 -6.16
CA LEU A 60 -0.17 2.99 -5.87
C LEU A 60 0.57 2.01 -6.79
N ASN A 61 -0.04 0.85 -7.07
CA ASN A 61 0.47 -0.10 -8.07
C ASN A 61 0.46 0.46 -9.50
N ALA A 62 -0.53 1.29 -9.82
CA ALA A 62 -0.70 1.91 -11.13
C ALA A 62 0.14 3.18 -11.31
N GLN A 63 0.76 3.69 -10.24
CA GLN A 63 1.80 4.72 -10.32
C GLN A 63 3.15 4.01 -10.35
N PRO A 64 3.66 3.61 -11.53
CA PRO A 64 5.07 3.27 -11.64
C PRO A 64 5.83 4.52 -11.22
N ASP A 65 6.71 4.35 -10.24
CA ASP A 65 7.68 5.32 -9.78
C ASP A 65 8.23 6.13 -10.97
N GLU A 66 7.73 7.35 -11.19
CA GLU A 66 8.29 8.29 -12.19
C GLU A 66 9.57 8.91 -11.63
N HIS A 67 10.46 8.08 -11.10
CA HIS A 67 11.81 8.47 -10.71
C HIS A 67 12.77 8.08 -11.86
N MET A 68 12.59 8.72 -13.02
CA MET A 68 13.61 8.84 -14.07
C MET A 68 14.39 10.14 -13.91
#